data_AF-A0A453IZZ3-F1
#
_entry.id   AF-A0A453IZZ3-F1
#
_cell.length_a   1.000
_cell.length_b   1.000
_cell.length_c   1.000
_cell.angle_alpha   90.00
_cell.angle_beta   90.00
_cell.angle_gamma   90.00
#
_symmetry.space_group_name_H-M   'P 1'
#
loop_
_entity.id
_entity.type
_entity.pdbx_description
1 polymer ?
#
loop_
_entity_poly.entity_id
_entity_poly.type
_entity_poly.pdbx_seq_one_letter_code
_entity_poly.pdbx_strand_id
1 'polypeptide(L)'
;MFLLSKCRSKDEASIVGALGTIKHLLPRLLESWHTKQTLLVEIVKSLLEEQSLGIRMALAELIVVMASHCYLSGHSAELAVEFLVGHSAITDDDLNDINTLKNEYFQDKRFEMKISLAGLSELRAVCEKGLLLLAITIPEMELVLWPFLLQLIIPKKYTGAVATVCKCITELCRGINCRRQIHYILSLMPQTKCPVLRICLLVCWCFCIIHLLGGNSLPRS
;
A
#
# COMPACT_ATOMS: atom_id res chain seq x y z
N MET A 1 5.90 -19.18 17.97
CA MET A 1 7.32 -18.85 18.15
C MET A 1 8.17 -19.27 16.95
N PHE A 2 8.08 -20.52 16.49
CA PHE A 2 8.89 -21.00 15.36
C PHE A 2 8.79 -20.15 14.08
N LEU A 3 7.57 -19.87 13.56
CA LEU A 3 7.42 -19.08 12.33
C LEU A 3 7.98 -17.66 12.45
N LEU A 4 7.69 -16.97 13.56
CA LEU A 4 8.23 -15.63 13.85
C LEU A 4 9.77 -15.63 13.90
N SER A 5 10.38 -16.69 14.44
CA SER A 5 11.84 -16.83 14.43
C SER A 5 12.40 -17.05 13.02
N LYS A 6 11.66 -17.75 12.15
CA LYS A 6 12.06 -17.98 10.75
C LYS A 6 11.99 -16.72 9.89
N CYS A 7 11.07 -15.80 10.18
CA CYS A 7 11.04 -14.48 9.56
C CYS A 7 12.29 -13.63 9.87
N ARG A 8 13.04 -13.96 10.92
CA ARG A 8 14.30 -13.28 11.30
C ARG A 8 15.56 -14.09 10.91
N SER A 9 15.39 -15.14 10.12
CA SER A 9 16.52 -15.96 9.66
C SER A 9 17.29 -15.25 8.54
N LYS A 10 18.51 -15.73 8.23
CA LYS A 10 19.28 -15.22 7.09
C LYS A 10 18.93 -15.92 5.77
N ASP A 11 18.12 -16.98 5.84
CA ASP A 11 17.74 -17.78 4.68
C ASP A 11 16.47 -17.23 4.06
N GLU A 12 16.57 -16.75 2.83
CA GLU A 12 15.46 -16.16 2.08
C GLU A 12 14.28 -17.11 1.95
N ALA A 13 14.53 -18.39 1.60
CA ALA A 13 13.48 -19.38 1.42
C ALA A 13 12.71 -19.63 2.73
N SER A 14 13.44 -19.69 3.86
CA SER A 14 12.83 -19.77 5.19
C SER A 14 11.98 -18.54 5.52
N ILE A 15 12.44 -17.33 5.19
CA ILE A 15 11.67 -16.09 5.43
C ILE A 15 10.38 -16.12 4.60
N VAL A 16 10.50 -16.32 3.28
CA VAL A 16 9.37 -16.32 2.34
C VAL A 16 8.34 -17.39 2.74
N GLY A 17 8.80 -18.61 3.03
CA GLY A 17 7.93 -19.70 3.47
C GLY A 17 7.23 -19.39 4.80
N ALA A 18 7.93 -18.76 5.75
CA ALA A 18 7.33 -18.35 7.02
C ALA A 18 6.27 -17.25 6.83
N LEU A 19 6.56 -16.21 6.05
CA LEU A 19 5.61 -15.13 5.75
C LEU A 19 4.35 -15.67 5.04
N GLY A 20 4.54 -16.52 4.02
CA GLY A 20 3.43 -17.17 3.32
C GLY A 20 2.58 -18.06 4.24
N THR A 21 3.22 -18.80 5.14
CA THR A 21 2.50 -19.60 6.14
C THR A 21 1.71 -18.71 7.11
N ILE A 22 2.31 -17.63 7.63
CA ILE A 22 1.64 -16.69 8.53
C ILE A 22 0.43 -16.06 7.83
N LYS A 23 0.58 -15.62 6.57
CA LYS A 23 -0.51 -15.07 5.75
C LYS A 23 -1.75 -15.98 5.76
N HIS A 24 -1.59 -17.29 5.62
CA HIS A 24 -2.70 -18.23 5.63
C HIS A 24 -3.23 -18.57 7.03
N LEU A 25 -2.41 -18.41 8.07
CA LEU A 25 -2.80 -18.70 9.45
C LEU A 25 -3.53 -17.54 10.13
N LEU A 26 -3.19 -16.29 9.81
CA LEU A 26 -3.80 -15.12 10.45
C LEU A 26 -5.34 -15.14 10.40
N PRO A 27 -5.98 -15.35 9.23
CA PRO A 27 -7.44 -15.36 9.15
C PRO A 27 -8.08 -16.52 9.90
N ARG A 28 -7.35 -17.62 10.09
CA ARG A 28 -7.87 -18.88 10.64
C ARG A 28 -7.70 -19.00 12.15
N LEU A 29 -6.72 -18.30 12.72
CA LEU A 29 -6.29 -18.47 14.12
C LEU A 29 -6.21 -17.11 14.85
N LEU A 30 -7.20 -16.25 14.62
CA LEU A 30 -7.17 -14.83 15.06
C LEU A 30 -6.82 -14.67 16.55
N GLU A 31 -7.49 -15.36 17.46
CA GLU A 31 -7.25 -15.23 18.92
C GLU A 31 -5.80 -15.52 19.30
N SER A 32 -5.20 -16.57 18.70
CA SER A 32 -3.83 -17.00 18.99
C SER A 32 -2.76 -16.07 18.41
N TRP A 33 -3.11 -15.29 17.37
CA TRP A 33 -2.19 -14.37 16.70
C TRP A 33 -2.33 -12.93 17.18
N HIS A 34 -3.49 -12.50 17.67
CA HIS A 34 -3.68 -11.16 18.22
C HIS A 34 -2.73 -10.91 19.41
N THR A 35 -2.50 -11.90 20.26
CA THR A 35 -1.50 -11.82 21.35
C THR A 35 -0.06 -11.62 20.86
N LYS A 36 0.22 -11.89 19.57
CA LYS A 36 1.52 -11.75 18.93
C LYS A 36 1.57 -10.61 17.90
N GLN A 37 0.52 -9.78 17.84
CA GLN A 37 0.38 -8.71 16.86
C GLN A 37 1.59 -7.76 16.87
N THR A 38 2.05 -7.33 18.05
CA THR A 38 3.22 -6.44 18.20
C THR A 38 4.48 -7.05 17.61
N LEU A 39 4.77 -8.31 17.90
CA LEU A 39 5.94 -9.02 17.34
C LEU A 39 5.85 -9.15 15.82
N LEU A 40 4.65 -9.39 15.29
CA LEU A 40 4.45 -9.48 13.85
C LEU A 40 4.64 -8.13 13.17
N VAL A 41 4.12 -7.05 13.75
CA VAL A 41 4.30 -5.68 13.26
C VAL A 41 5.79 -5.30 13.26
N GLU A 42 6.55 -5.66 14.30
CA GLU A 42 8.01 -5.44 14.34
C GLU A 42 8.73 -6.18 13.21
N ILE A 43 8.37 -7.44 12.96
CA ILE A 43 8.95 -8.23 11.87
C ILE A 43 8.65 -7.59 10.52
N VAL A 44 7.38 -7.23 10.27
CA VAL A 44 7.00 -6.55 9.03
C VAL A 44 7.80 -5.29 8.85
N LYS A 45 7.87 -4.41 9.87
CA LYS A 45 8.67 -3.18 9.82
C LYS A 45 10.14 -3.44 9.46
N SER A 46 10.76 -4.45 10.07
CA SER A 46 12.16 -4.80 9.78
C SER A 46 12.39 -5.31 8.36
N LEU A 47 11.35 -5.80 7.68
CA LEU A 47 11.40 -6.33 6.33
C LEU A 47 10.97 -5.31 5.26
N LEU A 48 10.51 -4.12 5.65
CA LEU A 48 10.14 -3.05 4.70
C LEU A 48 11.38 -2.42 4.04
N GLU A 49 12.55 -2.51 4.68
CA GLU A 49 13.81 -1.99 4.16
C GLU A 49 14.51 -3.03 3.26
N GLU A 50 14.83 -2.62 2.02
CA GLU A 50 15.47 -3.37 0.92
C GLU A 50 15.68 -4.88 1.12
N GLN A 51 14.74 -5.67 0.57
CA GLN A 51 14.79 -7.14 0.56
C GLN A 51 14.69 -7.71 -0.86
N SER A 52 14.99 -9.00 -0.99
CA SER A 52 14.83 -9.75 -2.24
C SER A 52 13.41 -9.63 -2.80
N LEU A 53 13.26 -9.90 -4.10
CA LEU A 53 11.95 -9.88 -4.76
C LEU A 53 10.95 -10.86 -4.12
N GLY A 54 11.42 -12.06 -3.73
CA GLY A 54 10.58 -13.07 -3.08
C GLY A 54 10.03 -12.61 -1.73
N ILE A 55 10.88 -11.95 -0.91
CA ILE A 55 10.45 -11.39 0.37
C ILE A 55 9.47 -10.25 0.14
N ARG A 56 9.74 -9.34 -0.81
CA ARG A 56 8.84 -8.23 -1.13
C ARG A 56 7.45 -8.70 -1.57
N MET A 57 7.37 -9.73 -2.40
CA MET A 57 6.09 -10.32 -2.81
C MET A 57 5.34 -10.92 -1.62
N ALA A 58 6.00 -11.79 -0.84
CA ALA A 58 5.37 -12.42 0.32
C ALA A 58 4.94 -11.38 1.38
N LEU A 59 5.71 -10.31 1.52
CA LEU A 59 5.43 -9.20 2.43
C LEU A 59 4.24 -8.36 1.95
N ALA A 60 4.15 -8.04 0.66
CA ALA A 60 3.03 -7.30 0.10
C ALA A 60 1.69 -8.02 0.35
N GLU A 61 1.65 -9.32 0.11
CA GLU A 61 0.44 -10.13 0.39
C GLU A 61 0.13 -10.22 1.89
N LEU A 62 1.16 -10.38 2.73
CA LEU A 62 0.97 -10.44 4.19
C LEU A 62 0.45 -9.11 4.74
N ILE A 63 0.96 -7.97 4.27
CA ILE A 63 0.49 -6.63 4.66
C ILE A 63 -1.01 -6.50 4.43
N VAL A 64 -1.49 -6.94 3.26
CA VAL A 64 -2.92 -6.86 2.91
C VAL A 64 -3.76 -7.70 3.87
N VAL A 65 -3.33 -8.92 4.20
CA VAL A 65 -4.03 -9.79 5.18
C VAL A 65 -3.96 -9.23 6.60
N MET A 66 -2.83 -8.65 7.00
CA MET A 66 -2.70 -8.02 8.31
C MET A 66 -3.64 -6.81 8.44
N ALA A 67 -3.73 -5.98 7.39
CA ALA A 67 -4.65 -4.86 7.35
C ALA A 67 -6.12 -5.32 7.44
N SER A 68 -6.51 -6.37 6.71
CA SER A 68 -7.91 -6.87 6.72
C SER A 68 -8.37 -7.44 8.05
N HIS A 69 -7.43 -7.72 8.96
CA HIS A 69 -7.70 -8.23 10.31
C HIS A 69 -7.27 -7.26 11.41
N CYS A 70 -7.10 -5.97 11.09
CA CYS A 70 -6.81 -4.89 12.03
C CYS A 70 -5.49 -5.09 12.81
N TYR A 71 -4.50 -5.78 12.21
CA TYR A 71 -3.17 -5.94 12.80
C TYR A 71 -2.31 -4.68 12.64
N LEU A 72 -2.63 -3.83 11.65
CA LEU A 72 -1.91 -2.61 11.33
C LEU A 72 -2.72 -1.38 11.77
N SER A 73 -2.06 -0.45 12.47
CA SER A 73 -2.65 0.83 12.86
C SER A 73 -1.59 1.91 13.08
N GLY A 74 -2.01 3.18 12.99
CA GLY A 74 -1.13 4.34 13.14
C GLY A 74 0.09 4.27 12.23
N HIS A 75 1.26 4.57 12.79
CA HIS A 75 2.51 4.63 12.02
C HIS A 75 2.89 3.30 11.33
N SER A 76 2.54 2.15 11.92
CA SER A 76 2.82 0.85 11.28
C SER A 76 2.03 0.64 9.99
N ALA A 77 0.80 1.15 9.94
CA ALA A 77 -0.05 1.09 8.77
C ALA A 77 0.43 2.08 7.70
N GLU A 78 0.89 3.28 8.08
CA GLU A 78 1.49 4.26 7.16
C GLU A 78 2.73 3.67 6.44
N LEU A 79 3.66 3.05 7.18
CA LEU A 79 4.84 2.43 6.59
C LEU A 79 4.48 1.30 5.61
N ALA A 80 3.46 0.50 5.95
CA ALA A 80 2.97 -0.57 5.08
C ALA A 80 2.32 -0.01 3.80
N VAL A 81 1.56 1.09 3.90
CA VAL A 81 0.98 1.79 2.75
C VAL A 81 2.08 2.43 1.89
N GLU A 82 3.08 3.05 2.50
CA GLU A 82 4.23 3.64 1.79
C GLU A 82 5.00 2.58 1.00
N PHE A 83 5.17 1.38 1.56
CA PHE A 83 5.76 0.23 0.87
C PHE A 83 4.94 -0.20 -0.35
N LEU A 84 3.61 -0.35 -0.20
CA LEU A 84 2.74 -0.70 -1.33
C LEU A 84 2.80 0.37 -2.43
N VAL A 85 2.69 1.66 -2.08
CA VAL A 85 2.76 2.77 -3.04
C VAL A 85 4.12 2.84 -3.71
N GLY A 86 5.21 2.64 -2.96
CA GLY A 86 6.57 2.62 -3.50
C GLY A 86 6.77 1.53 -4.55
N HIS A 87 6.25 0.34 -4.33
CA HIS A 87 6.33 -0.75 -5.31
C HIS A 87 5.26 -0.67 -6.41
N SER A 88 4.16 0.05 -6.21
CA SER A 88 3.26 0.46 -7.30
C SER A 88 3.91 1.50 -8.23
N ALA A 89 4.95 2.21 -7.79
CA ALA A 89 5.59 3.25 -8.57
C ALA A 89 6.64 2.73 -9.56
N ILE A 90 6.87 1.42 -9.62
CA ILE A 90 7.80 0.78 -10.57
C ILE A 90 7.35 1.10 -12.00
N THR A 91 8.19 1.83 -12.73
CA THR A 91 7.91 2.23 -14.11
C THR A 91 8.42 1.20 -15.11
N ASP A 92 7.89 1.26 -16.34
CA ASP A 92 8.40 0.43 -17.43
C ASP A 92 9.83 0.84 -17.83
N ASP A 93 10.24 2.08 -17.54
CA ASP A 93 11.62 2.55 -17.72
C ASP A 93 12.57 1.93 -16.68
N ASP A 94 12.15 1.80 -15.42
CA ASP A 94 12.92 1.07 -14.39
C ASP A 94 13.14 -0.40 -14.77
N LEU A 95 12.13 -0.99 -15.44
CA LEU A 95 12.21 -2.34 -15.99
C LEU A 95 13.21 -2.40 -17.17
N ASN A 96 13.31 -1.34 -17.96
CA ASN A 96 14.20 -1.25 -19.13
C ASN A 96 15.66 -0.89 -18.76
N ASP A 97 15.90 -0.03 -17.78
CA ASP A 97 17.24 0.37 -17.34
C ASP A 97 18.01 -0.81 -16.70
N ILE A 98 17.31 -1.71 -15.99
CA ILE A 98 17.88 -2.98 -15.53
C ILE A 98 18.32 -3.85 -16.71
N ASN A 99 17.58 -3.82 -17.83
CA ASN A 99 17.96 -4.55 -19.05
C ASN A 99 19.21 -3.93 -19.70
N THR A 100 19.35 -2.60 -19.67
CA THR A 100 20.49 -1.89 -20.26
C THR A 100 21.78 -2.08 -19.44
N LEU A 101 21.72 -1.99 -18.10
CA LEU A 101 22.87 -2.16 -17.20
C LEU A 101 23.45 -3.59 -17.17
N LYS A 102 22.66 -4.61 -17.57
CA LYS A 102 23.12 -6.01 -17.61
C LYS A 102 23.64 -6.47 -18.97
N ASN A 103 23.51 -5.67 -20.03
CA ASN A 103 24.02 -6.04 -21.35
C ASN A 103 25.55 -5.88 -21.50
N GLU A 104 26.24 -5.35 -20.49
CA GLU A 104 27.70 -5.17 -20.52
C GLU A 104 28.51 -6.26 -19.81
N TYR A 105 27.90 -7.19 -19.06
CA TYR A 105 28.64 -8.26 -18.38
C TYR A 105 27.94 -9.64 -18.44
N PHE A 106 28.58 -10.54 -19.19
CA PHE A 106 28.50 -12.02 -19.12
C PHE A 106 27.25 -12.74 -19.67
N GLN A 107 27.53 -13.60 -20.67
CA GLN A 107 26.68 -14.70 -21.09
C GLN A 107 26.67 -15.81 -20.02
N ASP A 108 25.55 -15.99 -19.30
CA ASP A 108 24.96 -17.31 -18.94
C ASP A 108 23.60 -17.25 -18.17
N LYS A 109 22.90 -16.10 -18.08
CA LYS A 109 21.73 -15.93 -17.18
C LYS A 109 20.39 -15.54 -17.86
N ARG A 110 20.11 -16.08 -19.06
CA ARG A 110 18.83 -15.79 -19.75
C ARG A 110 17.58 -16.27 -19.00
N PHE A 111 17.69 -17.28 -18.12
CA PHE A 111 16.55 -17.81 -17.36
C PHE A 111 16.21 -16.99 -16.10
N GLU A 112 17.21 -16.52 -15.34
CA GLU A 112 17.00 -15.64 -14.17
C GLU A 112 16.52 -14.22 -14.55
N MET A 113 16.93 -13.71 -15.72
CA MET A 113 16.65 -12.33 -16.14
C MET A 113 15.16 -12.09 -16.49
N LYS A 114 14.53 -13.06 -17.16
CA LYS A 114 13.09 -13.00 -17.49
C LYS A 114 12.22 -13.10 -16.24
N ILE A 115 12.69 -13.84 -15.23
CA ILE A 115 12.03 -13.98 -13.92
C ILE A 115 12.08 -12.67 -13.15
N SER A 116 13.19 -11.91 -13.20
CA SER A 116 13.28 -10.63 -12.50
C SER A 116 12.37 -9.54 -13.07
N LEU A 117 12.21 -9.47 -14.41
CA LEU A 117 11.34 -8.48 -15.05
C LEU A 117 9.86 -8.80 -14.85
N ALA A 118 9.48 -10.05 -15.12
CA ALA A 118 8.12 -10.53 -14.91
C ALA A 118 7.72 -10.41 -13.43
N GLY A 119 8.63 -10.74 -12.51
CA GLY A 119 8.37 -10.66 -11.09
C GLY A 119 8.28 -9.23 -10.53
N LEU A 120 9.00 -8.25 -11.09
CA LEU A 120 8.81 -6.83 -10.70
C LEU A 120 7.46 -6.29 -11.18
N SER A 121 7.03 -6.65 -12.40
CA SER A 121 5.70 -6.32 -12.90
C SER A 121 4.59 -7.00 -12.08
N GLU A 122 4.81 -8.24 -11.68
CA GLU A 122 3.92 -8.96 -10.77
C GLU A 122 3.86 -8.29 -9.39
N LEU A 123 5.00 -7.91 -8.81
CA LEU A 123 5.06 -7.16 -7.55
C LEU A 123 4.28 -5.84 -7.65
N ARG A 124 4.45 -5.08 -8.74
CA ARG A 124 3.68 -3.85 -9.01
C ARG A 124 2.18 -4.16 -8.98
N ALA A 125 1.74 -5.18 -9.73
CA ALA A 125 0.33 -5.56 -9.81
C ALA A 125 -0.23 -6.05 -8.47
N VAL A 126 0.55 -6.79 -7.67
CA VAL A 126 0.16 -7.22 -6.32
C VAL A 126 -0.01 -6.01 -5.40
N CYS A 127 0.92 -5.05 -5.45
CA CYS A 127 0.85 -3.85 -4.62
C CYS A 127 -0.31 -2.93 -5.01
N GLU A 128 -0.56 -2.73 -6.31
CA GLU A 128 -1.70 -1.94 -6.81
C GLU A 128 -3.04 -2.54 -6.39
N LYS A 129 -3.20 -3.85 -6.58
CA LYS A 129 -4.42 -4.58 -6.18
C LYS A 129 -4.58 -4.56 -4.66
N GLY A 130 -3.49 -4.77 -3.93
CA GLY A 130 -3.46 -4.71 -2.47
C GLY A 130 -3.93 -3.35 -1.98
N LEU A 131 -3.34 -2.27 -2.47
CA LEU A 131 -3.69 -0.91 -2.08
C LEU A 131 -5.15 -0.58 -2.38
N LEU A 132 -5.64 -0.97 -3.56
CA LEU A 132 -7.05 -0.79 -3.91
C LEU A 132 -7.95 -1.56 -2.95
N LEU A 133 -7.64 -2.83 -2.64
CA LEU A 133 -8.40 -3.64 -1.69
C LEU A 133 -8.49 -2.98 -0.31
N LEU A 134 -7.38 -2.41 0.18
CA LEU A 134 -7.37 -1.64 1.43
C LEU A 134 -8.34 -0.45 1.36
N ALA A 135 -8.34 0.28 0.24
CA ALA A 135 -9.19 1.46 0.04
C ALA A 135 -10.68 1.14 -0.07
N ILE A 136 -11.06 0.00 -0.68
CA ILE A 136 -12.47 -0.32 -0.95
C ILE A 136 -13.12 -1.22 0.10
N THR A 137 -12.37 -2.15 0.71
CA THR A 137 -12.99 -3.22 1.53
C THR A 137 -12.70 -3.13 3.02
N ILE A 138 -11.70 -2.35 3.44
CA ILE A 138 -11.24 -2.35 4.84
C ILE A 138 -11.49 -0.96 5.44
N PRO A 139 -12.67 -0.72 6.05
CA PRO A 139 -13.05 0.60 6.54
C PRO A 139 -12.14 1.10 7.68
N GLU A 140 -11.54 0.21 8.47
CA GLU A 140 -10.60 0.58 9.53
C GLU A 140 -9.32 1.23 8.97
N MET A 141 -8.96 0.91 7.72
CA MET A 141 -7.81 1.51 7.03
C MET A 141 -8.13 2.89 6.44
N GLU A 142 -9.41 3.31 6.38
CA GLU A 142 -9.83 4.61 5.85
C GLU A 142 -9.11 5.77 6.54
N LEU A 143 -9.02 5.74 7.87
CA LEU A 143 -8.40 6.80 8.68
C LEU A 143 -6.89 6.89 8.54
N VAL A 144 -6.25 5.82 8.04
CA VAL A 144 -4.81 5.81 7.75
C VAL A 144 -4.60 6.26 6.31
N LEU A 145 -5.28 5.62 5.36
CA LEU A 145 -5.15 5.89 3.93
C LEU A 145 -5.52 7.34 3.62
N TRP A 146 -6.60 7.84 4.22
CA TRP A 146 -6.97 9.23 4.17
C TRP A 146 -6.55 9.92 5.47
N PRO A 147 -5.69 10.95 5.44
CA PRO A 147 -5.22 11.73 4.28
C PRO A 147 -3.84 11.31 3.74
N PHE A 148 -3.23 10.25 4.26
CA PHE A 148 -1.84 9.88 3.98
C PHE A 148 -1.53 9.72 2.48
N LEU A 149 -2.45 9.11 1.72
CA LEU A 149 -2.32 8.94 0.27
C LEU A 149 -2.11 10.25 -0.49
N LEU A 150 -2.70 11.37 -0.04
CA LEU A 150 -2.49 12.67 -0.66
C LEU A 150 -1.05 13.16 -0.50
N GLN A 151 -0.42 12.83 0.63
CA GLN A 151 0.98 13.19 0.88
C GLN A 151 1.92 12.43 -0.07
N LEU A 152 1.53 11.22 -0.48
CA LEU A 152 2.31 10.36 -1.38
C LEU A 152 2.22 10.77 -2.86
N ILE A 153 1.32 11.69 -3.23
CA ILE A 153 1.25 12.23 -4.61
C ILE A 153 2.41 13.20 -4.89
N ILE A 154 2.97 13.83 -3.84
CA ILE A 154 3.94 14.92 -3.98
C ILE A 154 5.37 14.43 -4.30
N PRO A 155 5.92 13.40 -3.61
CA PRO A 155 7.31 12.99 -3.83
C PRO A 155 7.52 12.39 -5.21
N LYS A 156 8.58 12.82 -5.92
CA LYS A 156 8.93 12.32 -7.25
C LYS A 156 9.08 10.78 -7.29
N LYS A 157 9.54 10.17 -6.20
CA LYS A 157 9.69 8.70 -6.05
C LYS A 157 8.38 7.91 -6.23
N TYR A 158 7.22 8.57 -6.10
CA TYR A 158 5.91 7.92 -6.21
C TYR A 158 5.13 8.30 -7.47
N THR A 159 5.74 9.07 -8.38
CA THR A 159 5.06 9.55 -9.60
C THR A 159 4.45 8.40 -10.40
N GLY A 160 5.16 7.28 -10.53
CA GLY A 160 4.67 6.09 -11.24
C GLY A 160 3.40 5.48 -10.63
N ALA A 161 3.14 5.70 -9.34
CA ALA A 161 1.97 5.18 -8.64
C ALA A 161 0.78 6.17 -8.60
N VAL A 162 0.92 7.39 -9.12
CA VAL A 162 -0.09 8.46 -8.96
C VAL A 162 -1.47 8.03 -9.48
N ALA A 163 -1.53 7.32 -10.61
CA ALA A 163 -2.80 6.81 -11.14
C ALA A 163 -3.49 5.85 -10.15
N THR A 164 -2.73 4.93 -9.56
CA THR A 164 -3.20 3.98 -8.55
C THR A 164 -3.62 4.70 -7.26
N VAL A 165 -2.83 5.67 -6.80
CA VAL A 165 -3.14 6.47 -5.62
C VAL A 165 -4.42 7.29 -5.82
N CYS A 166 -4.57 7.97 -6.96
CA CYS A 166 -5.78 8.71 -7.31
C CYS A 166 -7.01 7.80 -7.41
N LYS A 167 -6.85 6.59 -7.94
CA LYS A 167 -7.92 5.58 -7.97
C LYS A 167 -8.36 5.20 -6.55
N CYS A 168 -7.41 4.93 -5.66
CA CYS A 168 -7.70 4.61 -4.26
C CYS A 168 -8.39 5.76 -3.54
N ILE A 169 -7.94 7.01 -3.75
CA ILE A 169 -8.58 8.21 -3.20
C ILE A 169 -10.01 8.35 -3.73
N THR A 170 -10.24 8.10 -5.02
CA THR A 170 -11.57 8.16 -5.62
C THR A 170 -12.52 7.18 -4.94
N GLU A 171 -12.07 5.95 -4.71
CA GLU A 171 -12.85 4.92 -4.04
C GLU A 171 -13.09 5.23 -2.56
N LEU A 172 -12.09 5.73 -1.84
CA LEU A 172 -12.27 6.22 -0.47
C LEU A 172 -13.32 7.34 -0.45
N CYS A 173 -13.26 8.30 -1.37
CA CYS A 173 -14.23 9.39 -1.43
C CYS A 173 -15.67 8.94 -1.73
N ARG A 174 -15.86 7.78 -2.38
CA ARG A 174 -17.19 7.19 -2.57
C ARG A 174 -17.74 6.59 -1.28
N GLY A 175 -16.88 6.00 -0.45
CA GLY A 175 -17.26 5.36 0.81
C GLY A 175 -17.39 6.34 1.98
N ILE A 176 -16.57 7.39 2.03
CA ILE A 176 -16.57 8.33 3.15
C ILE A 176 -17.80 9.23 3.08
N ASN A 177 -18.60 9.22 4.16
CA ASN A 177 -19.73 10.13 4.32
C ASN A 177 -19.24 11.60 4.25
N CYS A 178 -19.77 12.40 3.33
CA CYS A 178 -19.20 13.71 2.95
C CYS A 178 -19.01 14.68 4.14
N ARG A 179 -19.79 14.53 5.23
CA ARG A 179 -19.62 15.33 6.46
C ARG A 179 -18.29 15.07 7.19
N ARG A 180 -17.81 13.82 7.23
CA ARG A 180 -16.51 13.49 7.84
C ARG A 180 -15.35 14.02 6.98
N GLN A 181 -15.47 13.94 5.66
CA GLN A 181 -14.46 14.48 4.73
C GLN A 181 -14.25 15.98 4.92
N ILE A 182 -15.34 16.76 5.01
CA ILE A 182 -15.25 18.21 5.17
C ILE A 182 -14.51 18.58 6.46
N HIS A 183 -14.84 17.93 7.59
CA HIS A 183 -14.19 18.20 8.87
C HIS A 183 -12.69 17.86 8.84
N TYR A 184 -12.31 16.74 8.23
CA TYR A 184 -10.90 16.36 8.07
C TYR A 184 -10.13 17.29 7.12
N ILE A 185 -10.71 17.64 5.97
CA ILE A 185 -10.08 18.56 5.01
C ILE A 185 -9.87 19.94 5.65
N LEU A 186 -10.88 20.47 6.34
CA LEU A 186 -10.78 21.74 7.06
C LEU A 186 -9.72 21.70 8.17
N SER A 187 -9.50 20.56 8.82
CA SER A 187 -8.42 20.36 9.80
C SER A 187 -7.03 20.29 9.15
N LEU A 188 -6.92 19.76 7.93
CA LEU A 188 -5.64 19.63 7.21
C LEU A 188 -5.21 20.89 6.45
N MET A 189 -6.13 21.69 5.92
CA MET A 189 -5.77 22.90 5.15
C MET A 189 -4.82 23.87 5.89
N PRO A 190 -4.99 24.14 7.21
CA PRO A 190 -4.07 24.99 7.96
C PRO A 190 -2.67 24.39 8.13
N GLN A 191 -2.58 23.07 8.27
CA GLN A 191 -1.34 22.35 8.56
C GLN A 191 -0.47 22.10 7.32
N THR A 192 -1.08 22.14 6.13
CA THR A 192 -0.37 21.88 4.87
C THR A 192 0.35 23.13 4.37
N LYS A 193 1.69 23.07 4.32
CA LYS A 193 2.54 24.12 3.72
C LYS A 193 2.69 23.96 2.20
N CYS A 194 2.37 22.78 1.66
CA CYS A 194 2.49 22.49 0.23
C CYS A 194 1.30 23.03 -0.57
N PRO A 195 1.50 23.94 -1.54
CA PRO A 195 0.41 24.54 -2.31
C PRO A 195 -0.33 23.51 -3.18
N VAL A 196 0.37 22.50 -3.71
CA VAL A 196 -0.24 21.41 -4.49
C VAL A 196 -1.24 20.61 -3.64
N LEU A 197 -0.84 20.27 -2.41
CA LEU A 197 -1.70 19.54 -1.49
C LEU A 197 -2.94 20.36 -1.09
N ARG A 198 -2.78 21.68 -0.91
CA ARG A 198 -3.91 22.59 -0.68
C ARG A 198 -4.87 22.62 -1.87
N ILE A 199 -4.36 22.65 -3.10
CA ILE A 199 -5.19 22.59 -4.31
C ILE A 199 -5.94 21.26 -4.38
N CYS A 200 -5.26 20.13 -4.16
CA CYS A 200 -5.91 18.81 -4.12
C CYS A 200 -6.99 18.73 -3.03
N LEU A 201 -6.70 19.24 -1.83
CA LEU A 201 -7.67 19.31 -0.73
C LEU A 201 -8.86 20.23 -1.07
N LEU A 202 -8.62 21.37 -1.71
CA LEU A 202 -9.69 22.27 -2.17
C LEU A 202 -10.54 21.63 -3.27
N VAL A 203 -9.93 20.93 -4.23
CA VAL A 203 -10.66 20.19 -5.27
C VAL A 203 -11.50 19.08 -4.64
N CYS A 204 -10.93 18.28 -3.73
CA CYS A 204 -11.69 17.28 -2.98
C CYS A 204 -12.82 17.93 -2.18
N TRP A 205 -12.56 19.04 -1.49
CA TRP A 205 -13.57 19.76 -0.71
C TRP A 205 -14.72 20.29 -1.57
N CYS A 206 -14.40 20.91 -2.72
CA CYS A 206 -15.38 21.37 -3.69
C CYS A 206 -16.20 20.19 -4.24
N PHE A 207 -15.56 19.07 -4.57
CA PHE A 207 -16.25 17.87 -5.05
C PHE A 207 -17.21 17.30 -3.99
N CYS A 208 -16.75 17.21 -2.72
CA CYS A 208 -17.60 16.81 -1.59
C CYS A 208 -18.79 17.73 -1.41
N ILE A 209 -18.60 19.05 -1.47
CA ILE A 209 -19.68 20.05 -1.35
C ILE A 209 -20.69 19.92 -2.49
N ILE A 210 -20.23 19.79 -3.73
CA ILE A 210 -21.10 19.61 -4.90
C ILE A 210 -21.95 18.34 -4.74
N HIS A 211 -21.36 17.23 -4.28
CA HIS A 211 -22.10 16.00 -4.04
C HIS A 211 -23.12 16.13 -2.88
N LEU A 212 -22.77 16.87 -1.83
CA LEU A 212 -23.64 17.13 -0.66
C LEU A 212 -24.81 18.06 -1.03
N LEU A 213 -24.60 19.02 -1.92
CA LEU A 213 -25.62 19.96 -2.40
C LEU A 213 -26.48 19.36 -3.53
N GLY A 214 -25.89 18.57 -4.43
CA GLY A 214 -26.58 17.92 -5.56
C GLY A 214 -27.42 16.69 -5.18
N GLY A 215 -27.15 16.07 -4.03
CA GLY A 215 -27.93 14.94 -3.51
C GLY A 215 -29.34 15.27 -2.99
N ASN A 216 -29.74 16.55 -2.96
CA ASN A 216 -31.04 17.01 -2.47
C ASN A 216 -32.07 17.31 -3.58
N SER A 217 -31.77 16.99 -4.84
CA SER A 217 -32.66 17.32 -5.96
C SER A 217 -33.02 16.08 -6.79
N LEU A 218 -33.97 15.28 -6.29
CA LEU A 218 -35.00 14.61 -7.10
C LEU A 218 -36.02 13.90 -6.18
N PRO A 219 -37.29 14.36 -6.07
CA PRO A 219 -38.34 13.54 -5.49
C PRO A 219 -38.63 12.38 -6.45
N ARG A 220 -38.61 11.15 -5.93
CA ARG A 220 -39.20 10.00 -6.62
C ARG A 220 -40.71 10.24 -6.69
N SER A 221 -41.21 10.63 -7.86
CA SER A 221 -42.61 10.49 -8.26
C SER A 221 -42.80 9.15 -8.95
#